data_AF-A0A317SSA6-F1
#
_entry.id   AF-A0A317SSA6-F1
#
_cell.length_a   1.000
_cell.length_b   1.000
_cell.length_c   1.000
_cell.angle_alpha   90.00
_cell.angle_beta   90.00
_cell.angle_gamma   90.00
#
_symmetry.space_group_name_H-M   'P 1'
#
loop_
_entity.id
_entity.type
_entity.pdbx_description
1 polymer ?
#
loop_
_entity_poly.entity_id
_entity_poly.type
_entity_poly.pdbx_seq_one_letter_code
_entity_poly.pdbx_strand_id
1 'polypeptide(L)'
;MDSYGDVLAILPTTSAKLRISSKVLSTASPVFRSMFSPRFREGAALASATGLTEIEFPDDSPQALETIFNVLHFRHDCVGEGFDHDALYKIALVVDKYDLAKALGPWKEVWLRGGAGGGGKRLFAMYAF
;
A
#
# COMPACT_ATOMS: atom_id res chain seq x y z
N MET A 1 -10.07 8.01 3.54
CA MET A 1 -9.53 6.78 4.14
C MET A 1 -10.61 6.09 4.95
N ASP A 2 -10.40 4.82 5.32
CA ASP A 2 -11.46 3.93 5.83
C ASP A 2 -11.93 4.34 7.23
N SER A 3 -13.18 4.82 7.34
CA SER A 3 -13.77 5.25 8.61
C SER A 3 -13.99 4.10 9.60
N TYR A 4 -14.00 2.86 9.13
CA TYR A 4 -14.14 1.64 9.93
C TYR A 4 -12.81 0.89 10.09
N GLY A 5 -11.71 1.44 9.58
CA GLY A 5 -10.37 0.88 9.76
C GLY A 5 -9.99 0.78 11.23
N ASP A 6 -9.16 -0.21 11.55
CA ASP A 6 -8.63 -0.55 12.86
C ASP A 6 -7.16 -0.14 13.04
N VAL A 7 -6.50 0.26 11.95
CA VAL A 7 -5.09 0.70 11.93
C VAL A 7 -4.99 2.18 11.57
N LEU A 8 -4.16 2.91 12.31
CA LEU A 8 -3.63 4.22 11.92
C LEU A 8 -2.20 4.03 11.40
N ALA A 9 -2.05 4.03 10.08
CA ALA A 9 -0.74 3.96 9.45
C ALA A 9 -0.01 5.30 9.58
N ILE A 10 1.17 5.24 10.16
CA ILE A 10 2.10 6.35 10.30
C ILE A 10 3.13 6.24 9.17
N LEU A 11 3.07 7.21 8.26
CA LEU A 11 3.97 7.28 7.13
C LEU A 11 5.18 8.15 7.47
N PRO A 12 6.37 7.87 6.89
CA PRO A 12 7.54 8.71 7.05
C PRO A 12 7.27 10.15 6.66
N THR A 13 7.89 11.09 7.38
CA THR A 13 7.96 12.52 7.03
C THR A 13 6.62 13.24 6.81
N THR A 14 5.51 12.61 7.17
CA THR A 14 4.14 13.11 6.98
C THR A 14 3.44 13.22 8.33
N SER A 15 2.78 14.36 8.59
CA SER A 15 1.97 14.55 9.80
C SER A 15 0.60 13.86 9.72
N ALA A 16 0.15 13.53 8.51
CA ALA A 16 -1.10 12.83 8.27
C ALA A 16 -0.99 11.33 8.57
N LYS A 17 -1.95 10.81 9.33
CA LYS A 17 -2.13 9.38 9.57
C LYS A 17 -3.21 8.85 8.64
N LEU A 18 -2.98 7.69 8.03
CA LEU A 18 -3.97 7.05 7.17
C LEU A 18 -4.72 5.99 7.98
N ARG A 19 -6.05 6.13 8.08
CA ARG A 19 -6.88 5.09 8.70
C ARG A 19 -7.18 3.98 7.68
N ILE A 20 -6.73 2.77 7.98
CA ILE A 20 -6.81 1.61 7.08
C ILE A 20 -7.34 0.39 7.83
N SER A 21 -7.75 -0.64 7.08
CA SER A 21 -8.24 -1.89 7.65
C SER A 21 -7.18 -2.98 7.52
N SER A 22 -6.72 -3.49 8.65
CA SER A 22 -5.83 -4.66 8.73
C SER A 22 -6.40 -5.85 7.98
N LYS A 23 -7.73 -6.02 7.97
CA LYS A 23 -8.44 -7.09 7.29
C LYS A 23 -8.39 -6.95 5.76
N VAL A 24 -8.62 -5.75 5.24
CA VAL A 24 -8.52 -5.47 3.81
C VAL A 24 -7.11 -5.77 3.31
N LEU A 25 -6.10 -5.24 4.01
CA LEU A 25 -4.69 -5.49 3.69
C LEU A 25 -4.33 -6.99 3.80
N SER A 26 -4.79 -7.69 4.85
CA SER A 26 -4.55 -9.14 5.04
C SER A 26 -5.20 -10.02 3.97
N THR A 27 -6.31 -9.55 3.40
CA THR A 27 -6.96 -10.21 2.26
C THR A 27 -6.13 -10.01 0.99
N ALA A 28 -5.63 -8.79 0.77
CA ALA A 28 -4.88 -8.41 -0.41
C ALA A 28 -3.45 -8.98 -0.45
N SER A 29 -2.82 -9.18 0.72
CA SER A 29 -1.40 -9.51 0.82
C SER A 29 -1.15 -10.60 1.88
N PRO A 30 -0.39 -11.66 1.54
CA PRO A 30 0.06 -12.64 2.53
C PRO A 30 1.08 -12.03 3.52
N VAL A 31 1.87 -11.04 3.10
CA VAL A 31 2.83 -10.35 3.97
C VAL A 31 2.08 -9.55 5.04
N PHE A 32 1.08 -8.75 4.67
CA PHE A 32 0.22 -8.06 5.63
C PHE A 32 -0.56 -9.03 6.51
N ARG A 33 -1.05 -10.15 5.96
CA ARG A 33 -1.69 -11.19 6.76
C ARG A 33 -0.77 -11.74 7.84
N SER A 34 0.51 -11.93 7.52
CA SER A 34 1.51 -12.37 8.47
C SER A 34 1.80 -11.27 9.51
N MET A 35 2.05 -10.04 9.05
CA MET A 35 2.36 -8.87 9.89
C MET A 35 1.26 -8.57 10.90
N PHE A 36 -0.01 -8.69 10.50
CA PHE A 36 -1.16 -8.47 11.39
C PHE A 36 -1.60 -9.73 12.14
N SER A 37 -0.86 -10.83 12.04
CA SER A 37 -1.09 -12.00 12.88
C SER A 37 -0.50 -11.79 14.28
N PRO A 38 -1.07 -12.42 15.33
CA PRO A 38 -0.57 -12.29 16.71
C PRO A 38 0.88 -12.74 16.94
N ARG A 39 1.54 -13.33 15.93
CA ARG A 39 2.94 -13.75 15.97
C ARG A 39 3.92 -12.59 15.81
N PHE A 40 3.45 -11.46 15.27
CA PHE A 40 4.23 -10.25 15.08
C PHE A 40 3.77 -9.19 16.07
N ARG A 41 4.66 -8.23 16.37
CA ARG A 41 4.40 -7.14 17.31
C ARG A 41 3.14 -6.37 16.93
N GLU A 42 3.00 -6.07 15.65
CA GLU A 42 1.89 -5.31 15.07
C GLU A 42 0.56 -6.04 15.24
N GLY A 43 0.51 -7.33 14.90
CA GLY A 43 -0.69 -8.14 15.08
C GLY A 43 -1.04 -8.43 16.54
N ALA A 44 -0.04 -8.56 17.43
CA ALA A 44 -0.28 -8.69 18.87
C ALA A 44 -0.85 -7.39 19.46
N ALA A 45 -0.37 -6.23 19.01
CA ALA A 45 -0.92 -4.93 19.39
C ALA A 45 -2.37 -4.77 18.88
N LEU A 46 -2.65 -5.18 17.64
CA LEU A 46 -4.01 -5.19 17.09
C LEU A 46 -4.96 -6.09 17.88
N ALA A 47 -4.52 -7.30 18.24
CA ALA A 47 -5.35 -8.26 18.95
C ALA A 47 -5.71 -7.83 20.39
N SER A 48 -4.90 -6.97 21.00
CA SER A 48 -5.10 -6.49 22.38
C SER A 48 -5.69 -5.08 22.45
N ALA A 49 -5.79 -4.37 21.33
CA ALA A 49 -6.30 -3.00 21.28
C ALA A 49 -7.82 -2.94 21.46
N THR A 50 -8.28 -1.94 22.21
CA THR A 50 -9.71 -1.59 22.35
C THR A 50 -10.13 -0.46 21.39
N GLY A 51 -9.23 0.00 20.53
CA GLY A 51 -9.41 1.10 19.60
C GLY A 51 -8.44 1.01 18.42
N LEU A 52 -8.04 2.14 17.87
CA LEU A 52 -7.10 2.20 16.74
C LEU A 52 -5.68 1.83 17.16
N THR A 53 -5.02 0.98 16.38
CA THR A 53 -3.62 0.63 16.56
C THR A 53 -2.74 1.44 15.62
N GLU A 54 -1.73 2.11 16.16
CA GLU A 54 -0.75 2.84 15.37
C GLU A 54 0.32 1.87 14.84
N ILE A 55 0.58 1.92 13.54
CA ILE A 55 1.57 1.06 12.88
C ILE A 55 2.42 1.93 11.96
N GLU A 56 3.74 1.86 12.13
CA GLU A 56 4.71 2.63 11.37
C GLU A 56 5.17 1.89 10.11
N PHE A 57 5.40 2.65 9.04
CA PHE A 57 5.97 2.15 7.79
C PHE A 57 7.25 2.92 7.42
N PRO A 58 8.31 2.86 8.25
CA PRO A 58 9.45 3.79 8.19
C PRO A 58 10.24 3.74 6.87
N ASP A 59 10.25 2.59 6.21
CA ASP A 59 11.10 2.33 5.05
C ASP A 59 10.38 2.52 3.70
N ASP A 60 9.09 2.86 3.74
CA ASP A 60 8.24 2.88 2.55
C ASP A 60 7.92 4.30 2.11
N SER A 61 7.80 4.51 0.79
CA SER A 61 7.43 5.81 0.25
C SER A 61 6.00 6.21 0.70
N PRO A 62 5.81 7.38 1.34
CA PRO A 62 4.48 7.82 1.75
C PRO A 62 3.47 7.88 0.60
N GLN A 63 3.90 8.42 -0.55
CA GLN A 63 3.06 8.54 -1.74
C GLN A 63 2.68 7.16 -2.31
N ALA A 64 3.62 6.20 -2.30
CA ALA A 64 3.34 4.85 -2.77
C ALA A 64 2.33 4.13 -1.86
N LEU A 65 2.53 4.22 -0.53
CA LEU A 65 1.60 3.63 0.44
C LEU A 65 0.22 4.26 0.37
N GLU A 66 0.13 5.58 0.29
CA GLU A 66 -1.17 6.27 0.15
C GLU A 66 -1.90 5.81 -1.12
N THR A 67 -1.19 5.73 -2.25
CA THR A 67 -1.73 5.24 -3.52
C THR A 67 -2.26 3.81 -3.37
N ILE A 68 -1.43 2.91 -2.87
CA ILE A 68 -1.79 1.49 -2.70
C ILE A 68 -2.96 1.33 -1.73
N PHE A 69 -2.95 2.02 -0.59
CA PHE A 69 -4.04 1.94 0.37
C PHE A 69 -5.34 2.49 -0.21
N ASN A 70 -5.33 3.59 -0.98
CA ASN A 70 -6.52 4.06 -1.67
C ASN A 70 -7.05 3.00 -2.65
N VAL A 71 -6.17 2.32 -3.40
CA VAL A 71 -6.59 1.22 -4.29
C VAL A 71 -7.22 0.07 -3.50
N LEU A 72 -6.56 -0.44 -2.47
CA LEU A 72 -7.04 -1.59 -1.68
C LEU A 72 -8.36 -1.29 -0.96
N HIS A 73 -8.59 -0.03 -0.61
CA HIS A 73 -9.83 0.45 0.01
C HIS A 73 -10.90 0.90 -1.00
N PHE A 74 -10.76 0.57 -2.28
CA PHE A 74 -11.72 0.91 -3.34
C PHE A 74 -11.97 2.42 -3.53
N ARG A 75 -11.01 3.26 -3.12
CA ARG A 75 -11.05 4.73 -3.26
C ARG A 75 -10.34 5.16 -4.54
N HIS A 76 -10.79 4.62 -5.65
CA HIS A 76 -10.18 4.80 -6.97
C HIS A 76 -10.19 6.25 -7.46
N ASP A 77 -11.19 7.02 -7.03
CA ASP A 77 -11.31 8.47 -7.24
C ASP A 77 -10.16 9.28 -6.62
N CYS A 78 -9.46 8.71 -5.64
CA CYS A 78 -8.33 9.33 -4.96
C CYS A 78 -6.96 8.89 -5.53
N VAL A 79 -6.95 8.09 -6.60
CA VAL A 79 -5.72 7.57 -7.22
C VAL A 79 -5.47 8.30 -8.53
N GLY A 80 -4.32 8.97 -8.63
CA GLY A 80 -3.89 9.61 -9.87
C GLY A 80 -3.56 8.60 -10.97
N GLU A 81 -3.71 9.01 -12.23
CA GLU A 81 -3.36 8.17 -13.39
C GLU A 81 -1.99 8.54 -14.01
N GLY A 82 -1.47 9.73 -13.72
CA GLY A 82 -0.21 10.26 -14.26
C GLY A 82 0.93 10.19 -13.25
N PHE A 83 1.52 9.00 -13.09
CA PHE A 83 2.74 8.83 -12.30
C PHE A 83 3.98 8.98 -13.18
N ASP A 84 5.01 9.65 -12.66
CA ASP A 84 6.34 9.66 -13.27
C ASP A 84 7.09 8.34 -12.97
N HIS A 85 8.28 8.20 -13.56
CA HIS A 85 9.11 7.00 -13.42
C HIS A 85 9.47 6.67 -11.97
N ASP A 86 9.75 7.69 -11.16
CA ASP A 86 10.21 7.52 -9.77
C ASP A 86 9.05 7.09 -8.87
N ALA A 87 7.86 7.69 -9.05
CA ALA A 87 6.66 7.29 -8.34
C ALA A 87 6.24 5.85 -8.70
N LEU A 88 6.27 5.48 -9.99
CA LEU A 88 6.01 4.11 -10.41
C LEU A 88 7.01 3.13 -9.81
N TYR A 89 8.30 3.46 -9.82
CA TYR A 89 9.33 2.62 -9.22
C TYR A 89 9.08 2.39 -7.72
N LYS A 90 8.78 3.46 -6.97
CA LYS A 90 8.45 3.38 -5.54
C LYS A 90 7.19 2.56 -5.27
N ILE A 91 6.15 2.69 -6.10
CA ILE A 91 4.97 1.83 -6.03
C ILE A 91 5.40 0.37 -6.23
N ALA A 92 6.17 0.07 -7.27
CA ALA A 92 6.60 -1.30 -7.57
C ALA A 92 7.40 -1.93 -6.41
N LEU A 93 8.29 -1.17 -5.75
CA LEU A 93 9.01 -1.64 -4.56
C LEU A 93 8.06 -2.04 -3.42
N VAL A 94 7.02 -1.25 -3.16
CA VAL A 94 6.02 -1.58 -2.13
C VAL A 94 5.15 -2.77 -2.57
N VAL A 95 4.82 -2.86 -3.86
CA VAL A 95 4.07 -4.00 -4.41
C VAL A 95 4.83 -5.31 -4.23
N ASP A 96 6.12 -5.32 -4.53
CA ASP A 96 7.02 -6.46 -4.34
C ASP A 96 7.14 -6.83 -2.86
N LYS A 97 7.51 -5.85 -2.02
CA LYS A 97 7.72 -6.02 -0.57
C LYS A 97 6.53 -6.67 0.14
N TYR A 98 5.32 -6.28 -0.25
CA TYR A 98 4.10 -6.77 0.38
C TYR A 98 3.35 -7.81 -0.45
N ASP A 99 3.90 -8.32 -1.56
CA ASP A 99 3.23 -9.30 -2.44
C ASP A 99 1.79 -8.87 -2.82
N LEU A 100 1.67 -7.68 -3.42
CA LEU A 100 0.41 -7.05 -3.80
C LEU A 100 0.12 -7.13 -5.30
N ALA A 101 0.96 -7.80 -6.08
CA ALA A 101 0.87 -7.85 -7.54
C ALA A 101 -0.51 -8.29 -8.03
N LYS A 102 -1.10 -9.31 -7.37
CA LYS A 102 -2.45 -9.80 -7.69
C LYS A 102 -3.54 -8.81 -7.32
N ALA A 103 -3.42 -8.15 -6.17
CA ALA A 103 -4.42 -7.20 -5.68
C ALA A 103 -4.47 -5.92 -6.53
N LEU A 104 -3.34 -5.52 -7.12
CA LEU A 104 -3.21 -4.29 -7.91
C LEU A 104 -3.23 -4.54 -9.43
N GLY A 105 -3.53 -5.77 -9.87
CA GLY A 105 -3.48 -6.19 -11.27
C GLY A 105 -4.17 -5.23 -12.25
N PRO A 106 -5.41 -4.76 -12.03
CA PRO A 106 -6.07 -3.82 -12.94
C PRO A 106 -5.37 -2.46 -13.05
N TRP A 107 -4.76 -1.97 -11.97
CA TRP A 107 -4.08 -0.68 -11.92
C TRP A 107 -2.74 -0.67 -12.64
N LYS A 108 -2.12 -1.84 -12.80
CA LYS A 108 -0.93 -2.03 -13.63
C LYS A 108 -1.10 -1.38 -15.01
N GLU A 109 -2.17 -1.74 -15.71
CA GLU A 109 -2.37 -1.32 -17.09
C GLU A 109 -2.68 0.19 -17.17
N VAL A 110 -3.40 0.73 -16.18
CA VAL A 110 -3.69 2.16 -16.09
C VAL A 110 -2.40 2.96 -15.93
N TRP A 111 -1.56 2.57 -14.97
CA TRP A 111 -0.31 3.26 -14.68
C TRP A 111 0.74 3.10 -15.80
N LEU A 112 0.80 1.94 -16.45
CA LEU A 112 1.67 1.74 -17.61
C LEU A 112 1.20 2.52 -18.85
N ARG A 113 -0.10 2.79 -18.99
CA ARG A 113 -0.63 3.64 -20.07
C ARG A 113 -0.38 5.13 -19.80
N GLY A 114 -0.59 5.57 -18.56
CA GLY A 114 -0.41 6.96 -18.14
C GLY A 114 1.05 7.41 -17.94
N GLY A 115 1.98 6.49 -17.67
CA GLY A 115 3.38 6.81 -17.45
C GLY A 115 4.11 7.27 -18.73
N ALA A 116 4.70 8.48 -18.68
CA ALA A 116 5.57 8.99 -19.73
C ALA A 116 6.80 8.09 -19.92
N GLY A 117 7.24 7.82 -21.15
CA GLY A 117 8.57 7.25 -21.47
C GLY A 117 8.84 5.75 -21.19
N GLY A 118 9.30 5.03 -22.21
CA GLY A 118 9.45 3.55 -22.23
C GLY A 118 10.40 2.91 -21.21
N GLY A 119 11.26 3.67 -20.51
CA GLY A 119 12.21 3.14 -19.52
C GLY A 119 11.56 2.70 -18.20
N GLY A 120 10.60 3.47 -17.67
CA GLY A 120 9.96 3.20 -16.37
C GLY A 120 8.94 2.07 -16.42
N LYS A 121 8.33 1.90 -17.59
CA LYS A 121 7.40 0.81 -17.87
C LYS A 121 8.05 -0.56 -17.68
N ARG A 122 9.34 -0.68 -18.02
CA ARG A 122 10.11 -1.92 -17.87
C ARG A 122 10.45 -2.23 -16.40
N LEU A 123 10.88 -1.24 -15.62
CA LEU A 123 11.14 -1.44 -14.19
C LEU A 123 9.84 -1.77 -13.44
N PHE A 124 8.75 -1.04 -13.68
CA PHE A 124 7.47 -1.33 -13.06
C PHE A 124 6.99 -2.76 -13.36
N ALA A 125 7.13 -3.19 -14.62
CA ALA A 125 6.78 -4.54 -15.01
C ALA A 125 7.69 -5.64 -14.43
N MET A 126 8.94 -5.32 -14.05
CA MET A 126 9.91 -6.27 -13.52
C MET A 126 9.81 -6.45 -11.99
N TYR A 127 9.40 -5.41 -11.26
CA TYR A 127 9.26 -5.47 -9.80
C TYR A 127 7.82 -5.70 -9.34
N ALA A 128 6.82 -5.44 -10.20
CA ALA A 128 5.45 -5.82 -9.90
C ALA A 128 5.10 -7.25 -10.38
N PHE A 129 6.01 -7.96 -11.07
CA PHE A 129 5.80 -9.30 -11.63
C PHE A 129 7.08 -10.12 -11.76
#